data_AF-A0A3S2CI80-F1
#
_entry.id   AF-A0A3S2CI80-F1
#
_cell.length_a   1.000
_cell.length_b   1.000
_cell.length_c   1.000
_cell.angle_alpha   90.00
_cell.angle_beta   90.00
_cell.angle_gamma   90.00
#
_symmetry.space_group_name_H-M   'P 1'
#
loop_
_entity.id
_entity.type
_entity.pdbx_description
1 polymer ?
#
loop_
_entity_poly.entity_id
_entity_poly.type
_entity_poly.pdbx_seq_one_letter_code
_entity_poly.pdbx_strand_id
1 'polypeptide(L)'
;MEMGIYSAMRYLLIISTLLLAGCQSEQPANPAMAQKLGETCQAYGFKPGSDQFAQCIFQLDQNRIAENRRKRIAIGDALSDAGDNMQRSAAANRPINCTSTPTYGGQVRTTCY
;
A
#
# COMPACT_ATOMS: atom_id res chain seq x y z
N MET A 1 1.55 48.23 -8.60
CA MET A 1 0.81 47.35 -7.67
C MET A 1 0.14 46.17 -8.42
N GLU A 2 0.71 45.71 -9.55
CA GLU A 2 0.07 44.70 -10.41
C GLU A 2 0.70 43.30 -10.29
N MET A 3 1.94 43.19 -9.80
CA MET A 3 2.63 41.91 -9.66
C MET A 3 2.01 40.98 -8.60
N GLY A 4 1.29 41.51 -7.61
CA GLY A 4 0.61 40.71 -6.58
C GLY A 4 -0.61 39.95 -7.08
N ILE A 5 -1.32 40.52 -8.06
CA ILE A 5 -2.58 39.97 -8.59
C ILE A 5 -2.31 38.72 -9.44
N TYR A 6 -1.26 38.72 -10.25
CA TYR A 6 -0.87 37.57 -11.06
C TYR A 6 -0.39 36.38 -10.22
N SER A 7 0.30 36.65 -9.10
CA SER A 7 0.73 35.60 -8.17
C SER A 7 -0.48 34.94 -7.48
N ALA A 8 -1.42 35.74 -6.97
CA ALA A 8 -2.66 35.26 -6.38
C ALA A 8 -3.51 34.45 -7.37
N MET A 9 -3.59 34.90 -8.63
CA MET A 9 -4.34 34.21 -9.68
C MET A 9 -3.72 32.87 -10.09
N ARG A 10 -2.38 32.77 -10.11
CA ARG A 10 -1.68 31.48 -10.33
C ARG A 10 -1.93 30.51 -9.19
N TYR A 11 -1.91 30.96 -7.93
CA TYR A 11 -2.20 30.09 -6.78
C TYR A 11 -3.65 29.60 -6.78
N LEU A 12 -4.61 30.46 -7.13
CA LEU A 12 -6.02 30.07 -7.26
C LEU A 12 -6.25 29.00 -8.34
N LEU A 13 -5.57 29.12 -9.49
CA LEU A 13 -5.64 28.11 -10.55
C LEU A 13 -5.06 26.76 -10.09
N ILE A 14 -3.91 26.77 -9.40
CA ILE A 14 -3.28 25.53 -8.90
C ILE A 14 -4.21 24.83 -7.89
N ILE A 15 -4.75 25.56 -6.92
CA ILE A 15 -5.64 25.00 -5.88
C ILE A 15 -6.90 24.39 -6.52
N SER A 16 -7.50 25.07 -7.50
CA SER A 16 -8.66 24.56 -8.23
C SER A 16 -8.36 23.22 -8.93
N THR A 17 -7.20 23.10 -9.58
CA THR A 17 -6.83 21.84 -10.27
C THR A 17 -6.59 20.67 -9.32
N LEU A 18 -6.06 20.92 -8.11
CA LEU A 18 -5.89 19.86 -7.12
C LEU A 18 -7.23 19.36 -6.56
N LEU A 19 -8.21 20.24 -6.38
CA LEU A 19 -9.54 19.88 -5.89
C LEU A 19 -10.31 19.00 -6.89
N LEU A 20 -10.15 19.24 -8.19
CA LEU A 20 -10.82 18.43 -9.23
C LEU A 20 -10.25 17.01 -9.36
N ALA A 21 -8.99 16.77 -8.97
CA ALA A 21 -8.37 15.45 -9.04
C ALA A 21 -8.87 14.47 -7.95
N GLY A 22 -9.55 14.98 -6.90
CA GLY A 22 -10.00 14.17 -5.77
C GLY A 22 -11.33 13.42 -5.95
N CYS A 23 -12.13 13.72 -6.98
CA CYS A 23 -13.49 13.18 -7.12
C CYS A 23 -13.60 11.80 -7.81
N GLN A 24 -12.52 11.16 -8.27
CA GLN A 24 -12.59 9.88 -9.01
C GLN A 24 -12.39 8.63 -8.14
N SER A 25 -12.93 8.60 -6.92
CA SER A 25 -12.74 7.46 -6.00
C SER A 25 -13.88 6.42 -6.00
N GLU A 26 -14.72 6.39 -7.03
CA GLU A 26 -15.72 5.33 -7.20
C GLU A 26 -15.17 4.29 -8.16
N GLN A 27 -14.36 3.36 -7.65
CA GLN A 27 -13.91 2.22 -8.45
C GLN A 27 -15.15 1.35 -8.73
N PRO A 28 -15.62 1.24 -9.98
CA PRO A 28 -16.87 0.54 -10.26
C PRO A 28 -16.75 -0.92 -9.85
N ALA A 29 -17.80 -1.43 -9.19
CA ALA A 29 -17.89 -2.84 -8.85
C ALA A 29 -17.68 -3.67 -10.12
N ASN A 30 -16.67 -4.55 -10.12
CA ASN A 30 -16.33 -5.35 -11.28
C ASN A 30 -17.52 -6.28 -11.62
N PRO A 31 -18.18 -6.13 -12.78
CA PRO A 31 -19.37 -6.90 -13.12
C PRO A 31 -19.10 -8.41 -13.18
N ALA A 32 -17.88 -8.83 -13.52
CA ALA A 32 -17.49 -10.23 -13.54
C ALA A 32 -17.52 -10.86 -12.13
N MET A 33 -17.25 -10.07 -11.08
CA MET A 33 -17.26 -10.55 -9.71
C MET A 33 -18.68 -10.78 -9.23
N ALA A 34 -19.60 -9.87 -9.55
CA ALA A 34 -21.01 -10.02 -9.24
C ALA A 34 -21.62 -11.26 -9.92
N GLN A 35 -21.25 -11.51 -11.19
CA GLN A 35 -21.67 -12.72 -11.90
C GLN A 35 -21.18 -14.00 -11.20
N LYS A 36 -19.90 -14.07 -10.85
CA LYS A 36 -19.32 -15.24 -10.17
C LYS A 36 -19.92 -15.53 -8.79
N LEU A 37 -20.20 -14.48 -8.02
CA LEU A 37 -20.92 -14.59 -6.74
C LEU A 37 -22.35 -15.11 -6.97
N GLY A 38 -23.02 -14.61 -8.01
CA GLY A 38 -24.35 -15.06 -8.41
C GLY A 38 -24.40 -16.53 -8.82
N GLU A 39 -23.45 -17.00 -9.65
CA GLU A 39 -23.31 -18.42 -10.00
C GLU A 39 -23.11 -19.31 -8.77
N THR A 40 -22.30 -18.84 -7.82
CA THR A 40 -22.05 -19.55 -6.56
C THR A 40 -23.34 -19.68 -5.74
N CYS A 41 -24.12 -18.61 -5.61
CA CYS A 41 -25.40 -18.64 -4.91
C CYS A 41 -26.45 -19.50 -5.63
N GLN A 42 -26.47 -19.52 -6.97
CA GLN A 42 -27.32 -20.42 -7.75
C GLN A 42 -26.93 -21.88 -7.52
N ALA A 43 -25.64 -22.21 -7.45
CA ALA A 43 -25.16 -23.55 -7.14
C ALA A 43 -25.57 -24.04 -5.74
N TYR A 44 -25.70 -23.11 -4.78
CA TYR A 44 -26.28 -23.40 -3.46
C TYR A 44 -27.80 -23.54 -3.45
N GLY A 45 -28.47 -23.35 -4.59
CA GLY A 45 -29.91 -23.51 -4.76
C GLY A 45 -30.72 -22.24 -4.53
N PHE A 46 -30.08 -21.09 -4.33
CA PHE A 46 -30.80 -19.81 -4.20
C PHE A 46 -31.29 -19.33 -5.57
N LYS A 47 -32.58 -18.98 -5.65
CA LYS A 47 -33.19 -18.49 -6.89
C LYS A 47 -32.85 -17.02 -7.12
N PRO A 48 -32.38 -16.63 -8.33
CA PRO A 48 -32.17 -15.23 -8.68
C PRO A 48 -33.44 -14.40 -8.45
N GLY A 49 -33.27 -13.20 -7.90
CA GLY A 49 -34.38 -12.29 -7.59
C GLY A 49 -35.12 -12.58 -6.27
N SER A 50 -34.67 -13.56 -5.48
CA SER A 50 -35.14 -13.76 -4.10
C SER A 50 -34.30 -12.99 -3.07
N ASP A 51 -34.90 -12.64 -1.93
CA ASP A 51 -34.17 -11.99 -0.84
C ASP A 51 -33.02 -12.87 -0.31
N GLN A 52 -33.21 -14.19 -0.30
CA GLN A 52 -32.17 -15.14 0.10
C GLN A 52 -30.97 -15.13 -0.86
N PHE A 53 -31.22 -14.92 -2.14
CA PHE A 53 -30.16 -14.79 -3.14
C PHE A 53 -29.36 -13.50 -2.95
N ALA A 54 -30.03 -12.38 -2.67
CA ALA A 54 -29.37 -11.12 -2.35
C ALA A 54 -28.52 -11.23 -1.08
N GLN A 55 -29.05 -11.89 -0.04
CA GLN A 55 -28.33 -12.14 1.21
C GLN A 55 -27.08 -13.01 0.98
N CYS A 56 -27.19 -14.06 0.17
CA CYS A 56 -26.06 -14.93 -0.19
C CYS A 56 -24.95 -14.13 -0.88
N ILE A 57 -25.28 -13.35 -1.92
CA ILE A 57 -24.30 -12.52 -2.63
C ILE A 57 -23.62 -11.55 -1.66
N PHE A 58 -24.41 -10.86 -0.84
CA PHE A 58 -23.90 -9.88 0.11
C PHE A 58 -22.91 -10.50 1.10
N GLN A 59 -23.27 -11.64 1.69
CA GLN A 59 -22.41 -12.32 2.66
C GLN A 59 -21.12 -12.84 2.01
N LEU A 60 -21.22 -13.38 0.80
CA LEU A 60 -20.08 -13.90 0.07
C LEU A 60 -19.11 -12.78 -0.36
N ASP A 61 -19.64 -11.62 -0.78
CA ASP A 61 -18.81 -10.46 -1.10
C ASP A 61 -18.13 -9.87 0.14
N GLN A 62 -18.84 -9.76 1.27
CA GLN A 62 -18.25 -9.31 2.53
C GLN A 62 -17.11 -10.23 2.99
N ASN A 63 -17.30 -11.55 2.91
CA ASN A 63 -16.26 -12.52 3.24
C ASN A 63 -15.03 -12.36 2.35
N ARG A 64 -15.25 -12.18 1.04
CA ARG A 64 -14.17 -11.94 0.07
C ARG A 64 -13.39 -10.66 0.36
N ILE A 65 -14.07 -9.56 0.70
CA ILE A 65 -13.41 -8.30 1.07
C ILE A 65 -12.59 -8.48 2.34
N ALA A 66 -13.16 -9.14 3.36
CA ALA A 66 -12.48 -9.44 4.60
C ALA A 66 -11.23 -10.31 4.37
N GLU A 67 -11.34 -11.35 3.54
CA GLU A 67 -10.22 -12.22 3.18
C GLU A 67 -9.13 -11.46 2.41
N ASN A 68 -9.51 -10.64 1.43
CA ASN A 68 -8.57 -9.81 0.69
C ASN A 68 -7.83 -8.83 1.61
N ARG A 69 -8.52 -8.23 2.58
CA ARG A 69 -7.89 -7.38 3.59
C ARG A 69 -6.87 -8.16 4.42
N ARG A 70 -7.23 -9.35 4.90
CA ARG A 70 -6.32 -10.24 5.66
C ARG A 70 -5.09 -10.61 4.84
N LYS A 71 -5.26 -10.98 3.56
CA LYS A 71 -4.15 -11.27 2.65
C LYS A 71 -3.22 -10.09 2.48
N ARG A 72 -3.76 -8.87 2.29
CA ARG A 72 -2.94 -7.66 2.16
C ARG A 72 -2.14 -7.35 3.42
N ILE A 73 -2.73 -7.54 4.60
CA ILE A 73 -2.03 -7.37 5.87
C ILE A 73 -0.89 -8.40 5.98
N ALA A 74 -1.19 -9.69 5.75
CA ALA A 74 -0.18 -10.75 5.82
C ALA A 74 0.98 -10.55 4.83
N ILE A 75 0.69 -10.07 3.62
CA ILE A 75 1.74 -9.72 2.63
C ILE A 75 2.57 -8.53 3.12
N GLY A 76 1.94 -7.52 3.72
CA GLY A 76 2.63 -6.37 4.30
C GLY A 76 3.56 -6.77 5.44
N ASP A 77 3.10 -7.63 6.35
CA ASP A 77 3.89 -8.15 7.46
C ASP A 77 5.10 -8.94 6.94
N ALA A 78 4.88 -9.87 6.00
CA ALA A 78 5.95 -10.64 5.39
C ALA A 78 6.98 -9.77 4.66
N LEU A 79 6.53 -8.70 3.99
CA LEU A 79 7.42 -7.76 3.30
C LEU A 79 8.23 -6.92 4.29
N SER A 80 7.63 -6.51 5.41
CA SER A 80 8.32 -5.79 6.48
C SER A 80 9.41 -6.66 7.11
N ASP A 81 9.10 -7.91 7.44
CA ASP A 81 10.06 -8.87 8.00
C ASP A 81 11.22 -9.15 7.04
N ALA A 82 10.90 -9.31 5.75
CA ALA A 82 11.91 -9.46 4.70
C ALA A 82 12.82 -8.21 4.62
N GLY A 83 12.23 -7.01 4.69
CA GLY A 83 12.95 -5.74 4.72
C GLY A 83 13.91 -5.63 5.91
N ASP A 84 13.44 -5.96 7.11
CA ASP A 84 14.25 -5.95 8.33
C ASP A 84 15.42 -6.93 8.24
N ASN A 85 15.18 -8.13 7.71
CA ASN A 85 16.23 -9.12 7.50
C ASN A 85 17.29 -8.63 6.49
N MET A 86 16.83 -8.01 5.39
CA MET A 86 17.73 -7.41 4.40
C MET A 86 18.55 -6.27 5.00
N GLN A 87 17.96 -5.40 5.83
CA GLN A 87 18.67 -4.31 6.50
C GLN A 87 19.72 -4.84 7.49
N ARG A 88 19.38 -5.85 8.30
CA ARG A 88 20.35 -6.49 9.21
C ARG A 88 21.51 -7.11 8.44
N SER A 89 21.22 -7.78 7.33
CA SER A 89 22.22 -8.39 6.46
C SER A 89 23.12 -7.34 5.79
N ALA A 90 22.55 -6.20 5.37
CA ALA A 90 23.31 -5.09 4.79
C ALA A 90 24.16 -4.36 5.84
N ALA A 91 23.66 -4.21 7.07
CA ALA A 91 24.40 -3.62 8.19
C ALA A 91 25.55 -4.53 8.65
N ALA A 92 25.32 -5.84 8.72
CA ALA A 92 26.34 -6.82 9.11
C ALA A 92 27.48 -6.94 8.10
N ASN A 93 27.22 -6.69 6.81
CA ASN A 93 28.24 -6.77 5.76
C ASN A 93 28.81 -5.40 5.35
N ARG A 94 28.55 -4.33 6.11
CA ARG A 94 29.14 -3.01 5.78
C ARG A 94 30.60 -2.97 6.26
N PRO A 95 31.56 -2.56 5.42
CA PRO A 95 32.93 -2.30 5.87
C PRO A 95 32.93 -1.14 6.87
N ILE A 96 33.42 -1.36 8.09
CA ILE A 96 33.50 -0.34 9.14
C ILE A 96 34.96 0.12 9.26
N ASN A 97 35.23 1.42 9.20
CA ASN A 97 36.60 1.91 9.41
C ASN A 97 36.86 2.08 10.91
N CYS A 98 37.78 1.30 11.45
CA CYS A 98 38.29 1.46 12.79
C CYS A 98 39.55 2.32 12.79
N THR A 99 39.70 3.17 13.79
CA THR A 99 40.95 3.88 14.04
C THR A 99 41.59 3.33 15.31
N SER A 100 42.79 2.79 15.21
CA SER A 100 43.57 2.31 16.36
C SER A 100 44.72 3.29 16.65
N THR A 101 44.85 3.69 17.91
CA THR A 101 46.00 4.45 18.44
C THR A 101 46.95 3.50 19.15
N PRO A 102 48.00 2.99 18.48
CA PRO A 102 49.03 2.20 19.16
C PRO A 102 49.78 3.05 20.18
N THR A 103 50.30 2.42 21.23
CA THR A 103 51.00 3.06 22.35
C THR A 103 52.25 3.85 21.92
N TYR A 104 52.84 3.49 20.77
CA TYR A 104 53.93 4.21 20.12
C TYR A 104 53.63 4.32 18.62
N GLY A 105 53.47 5.55 18.12
CA GLY A 105 53.13 5.85 16.72
C GLY A 105 51.70 6.35 16.52
N GLY A 106 51.49 7.15 15.46
CA GLY A 106 50.23 7.87 15.18
C GLY A 106 49.00 6.97 14.90
N GLN A 107 47.85 7.61 14.64
CA GLN A 107 46.59 6.90 14.35
C GLN A 107 46.66 6.09 13.04
N VAL A 108 46.33 4.81 13.11
CA VAL A 108 46.18 3.94 11.94
C VAL A 108 44.69 3.68 11.70
N ARG A 109 44.23 3.95 10.48
CA ARG A 109 42.85 3.70 10.05
C ARG A 109 42.81 2.41 9.24
N THR A 110 42.00 1.44 9.67
CA THR A 110 41.88 0.13 9.03
C THR A 110 40.41 -0.24 8.83
N THR A 111 40.12 -1.13 7.90
CA THR A 111 38.77 -1.65 7.69
C THR A 111 38.57 -2.88 8.58
N CYS A 112 37.62 -2.79 9.50
CA CYS A 112 37.12 -3.89 10.31
C CYS A 112 35.87 -4.48 9.66
N TYR A 113 35.73 -5.79 9.82
CA TYR A 113 34.54 -6.56 9.47
C TYR A 113 33.92 -7.11 10.75
#